data_AF-A0ABD0QXN5-F1
#
_entry.id   AF-A0ABD0QXN5-F1
#
_cell.length_a   1.000
_cell.length_b   1.000
_cell.length_c   1.000
_cell.angle_alpha   90.00
_cell.angle_beta   90.00
_cell.angle_gamma   90.00
#
_symmetry.space_group_name_H-M   'P 1'
#
loop_
_entity.id
_entity.type
_entity.pdbx_description
1 polymer ?
#
loop_
_entity_poly.entity_id
_entity_poly.type
_entity_poly.pdbx_seq_one_letter_code
_entity_poly.pdbx_strand_id
1 'polypeptide(L)'
;MFEWIGHNKELFLQTHTDIGVSYQHAADLQTQHDHFAMNSMNAYVNISRIVSVATRLCEAGHYAAAQIQQISGQLDQDWKSFASALEERSAILAMSSVFHQKSEQ
;
A
#
# COMPACT_ATOMS: atom_id res chain seq x y z
N MET A 1 3.25 10.60 9.52
CA MET A 1 3.34 9.36 8.71
C MET A 1 2.33 8.32 9.15
N PHE A 2 2.29 7.93 10.44
CA PHE A 2 1.23 7.03 10.96
C PHE A 2 -0.19 7.45 10.58
N GLU A 3 -0.56 8.69 10.90
CA GLU A 3 -1.88 9.24 10.55
C GLU A 3 -2.15 9.21 9.05
N TRP A 4 -1.14 9.53 8.24
CA TRP A 4 -1.25 9.49 6.79
C TRP A 4 -1.51 8.07 6.29
N ILE A 5 -0.77 7.07 6.78
CA ILE A 5 -0.96 5.66 6.40
C ILE A 5 -2.35 5.18 6.85
N GLY A 6 -2.72 5.45 8.10
CA GLY A 6 -4.02 5.06 8.64
C GLY A 6 -5.18 5.64 7.84
N HIS A 7 -5.14 6.95 7.57
CA HIS A 7 -6.15 7.65 6.79
C HIS A 7 -6.24 7.14 5.36
N ASN A 8 -5.11 6.96 4.66
CA ASN A 8 -5.13 6.47 3.28
C ASN A 8 -5.58 5.02 3.19
N LYS A 9 -5.22 4.18 4.16
CA LYS A 9 -5.70 2.79 4.25
C LYS A 9 -7.21 2.75 4.47
N GLU A 10 -7.74 3.54 5.40
CA GLU A 10 -9.18 3.61 5.65
C GLU A 10 -9.93 4.11 4.41
N LEU A 11 -9.48 5.22 3.82
CA LEU A 11 -10.07 5.79 2.62
C LEU A 11 -10.06 4.77 1.47
N PHE A 12 -8.93 4.09 1.26
CA PHE A 12 -8.80 3.06 0.24
C PHE A 12 -9.82 1.94 0.44
N LEU A 13 -9.92 1.38 1.66
CA LEU A 13 -10.84 0.29 1.97
C LEU A 13 -12.33 0.70 1.83
N GLN A 14 -12.66 1.97 2.06
CA GLN A 14 -14.03 2.48 1.94
C GLN A 14 -14.42 2.83 0.50
N THR A 15 -13.47 3.30 -0.31
CA THR A 15 -13.76 3.90 -1.63
C THR A 15 -13.43 3.00 -2.80
N HIS A 16 -12.58 1.99 -2.61
CA HIS A 16 -12.10 1.11 -3.67
C HIS A 16 -12.67 -0.30 -3.51
N THR A 17 -14.00 -0.43 -3.60
CA THR A 17 -14.73 -1.70 -3.46
C THR A 17 -15.25 -2.26 -4.78
N ASP A 18 -15.41 -1.43 -5.81
CA ASP A 18 -15.86 -1.88 -7.14
C ASP A 18 -14.75 -2.67 -7.86
N ILE A 19 -15.16 -3.69 -8.60
CA ILE A 19 -14.30 -4.60 -9.38
C ILE A 19 -14.62 -4.60 -10.89
N GLY A 20 -15.64 -3.86 -11.32
CA GLY A 20 -16.03 -3.74 -12.72
C GLY A 20 -17.09 -4.75 -13.17
N VAL A 21 -17.97 -4.31 -14.08
CA VAL A 21 -19.10 -5.10 -14.64
C VAL A 21 -18.91 -5.48 -16.10
N SER A 22 -17.78 -5.09 -16.70
CA SER A 22 -17.38 -5.42 -18.06
C SER A 22 -15.85 -5.34 -18.15
N TYR A 23 -15.27 -5.83 -19.25
CA TYR A 23 -13.83 -5.77 -19.46
C TYR A 23 -13.31 -4.32 -19.42
N GLN A 24 -13.97 -3.42 -20.16
CA GLN A 24 -13.56 -2.00 -20.22
C GLN A 24 -13.62 -1.35 -18.84
N HIS A 25 -14.68 -1.58 -18.06
CA HIS A 25 -14.82 -0.99 -16.74
C HIS A 25 -13.74 -1.52 -15.77
N ALA A 26 -13.46 -2.82 -15.78
CA ALA A 26 -12.41 -3.40 -14.95
C ALA A 26 -11.01 -2.87 -15.31
N ALA A 27 -10.72 -2.66 -16.60
CA ALA A 27 -9.47 -2.08 -17.07
C ALA A 27 -9.30 -0.60 -16.66
N ASP A 28 -10.38 0.19 -16.69
CA ASP A 28 -10.37 1.58 -16.22
C ASP A 28 -10.13 1.65 -14.70
N LEU A 29 -10.75 0.75 -13.93
CA LEU A 29 -10.51 0.63 -12.49
C LEU A 29 -9.07 0.20 -12.15
N GLN A 30 -8.49 -0.71 -12.94
CA GLN A 30 -7.08 -1.10 -12.80
C GLN A 30 -6.16 0.11 -13.04
N THR A 31 -6.39 0.88 -14.10
CA THR A 31 -5.60 2.08 -14.39
C THR A 31 -5.68 3.11 -13.26
N GLN A 32 -6.88 3.35 -12.72
CA GLN A 32 -7.07 4.24 -11.56
C GLN A 32 -6.33 3.72 -10.32
N HIS A 33 -6.38 2.42 -10.08
CA HIS A 33 -5.67 1.78 -8.98
C HIS A 33 -4.14 1.92 -9.12
N ASP A 34 -3.60 1.70 -10.32
CA ASP A 34 -2.17 1.82 -10.59
C ASP A 34 -1.67 3.25 -10.33
N HIS A 35 -2.45 4.26 -10.73
CA HIS A 35 -2.17 5.66 -10.41
C HIS A 35 -2.15 5.93 -8.91
N PHE A 36 -3.13 5.40 -8.16
CA PHE A 36 -3.17 5.54 -6.71
C PHE A 36 -1.98 4.85 -6.01
N ALA A 37 -1.65 3.62 -6.44
CA ALA A 37 -0.51 2.87 -5.91
C ALA A 37 0.81 3.60 -6.19
N MET A 38 0.99 4.13 -7.40
CA MET A 38 2.17 4.92 -7.77
C MET A 38 2.29 6.19 -6.91
N ASN A 39 1.19 6.90 -6.68
CA ASN A 39 1.18 8.09 -5.81
C ASN A 39 1.57 7.75 -4.36
N SER A 40 1.26 6.53 -3.91
CA SER A 40 1.62 6.03 -2.57
C SER A 40 3.11 5.67 -2.45
N MET A 41 3.84 5.53 -3.56
CA MET A 41 5.27 5.16 -3.56
C MET A 41 6.17 6.20 -2.89
N ASN A 42 5.78 7.48 -2.91
CA ASN A 42 6.50 8.53 -2.19
C ASN A 42 6.49 8.30 -0.67
N ALA A 43 5.41 7.72 -0.13
CA ALA A 43 5.35 7.35 1.27
C ALA A 43 6.31 6.20 1.59
N TYR A 44 6.37 5.18 0.72
CA TYR A 44 7.30 4.06 0.87
C TYR A 44 8.77 4.51 0.95
N VAL A 45 9.20 5.39 0.04
CA VAL A 45 10.58 5.90 0.03
C VAL A 45 10.91 6.62 1.34
N ASN A 46 9.96 7.42 1.85
CA ASN A 46 10.13 8.11 3.12
C ASN A 46 10.20 7.14 4.31
N ILE A 47 9.33 6.13 4.34
CA ILE A 47 9.28 5.12 5.41
C ILE A 47 10.56 4.30 5.42
N SER A 48 10.99 3.81 4.25
CA SER A 48 12.25 3.07 4.09
C SER A 48 13.46 3.86 4.58
N ARG A 49 13.50 5.17 4.31
CA ARG A 49 14.55 6.06 4.81
C ARG A 49 14.50 6.22 6.33
N ILE A 50 13.32 6.39 6.91
CA ILE A 50 13.14 6.48 8.38
C ILE A 50 13.63 5.18 9.05
N VAL A 51 13.20 4.03 8.54
CA VAL A 51 13.60 2.71 9.04
C VAL A 51 15.12 2.55 8.94
N SER A 52 15.73 2.92 7.82
CA SER A 52 17.19 2.84 7.64
C SER A 52 17.96 3.68 8.66
N VAL A 53 17.52 4.92 8.92
CA VAL A 53 18.15 5.79 9.93
C VAL A 53 17.94 5.22 11.34
N ALA A 54 16.74 4.73 11.64
CA ALA A 54 16.42 4.10 12.91
C ALA A 54 17.31 2.89 13.19
N THR A 55 17.51 2.01 12.21
CA THR A 55 18.41 0.86 12.31
C THR A 55 19.84 1.29 12.66
N ARG A 56 20.38 2.30 11.95
CA ARG A 56 21.75 2.79 12.20
C ARG A 56 21.91 3.39 13.59
N LEU A 57 20.89 4.09 14.11
CA LEU A 57 20.91 4.61 15.48
C LEU A 57 20.91 3.47 16.52
N CYS A 58 20.14 2.41 16.27
CA CYS A 58 20.12 1.23 17.14
C CYS A 58 21.48 0.52 17.14
N GLU A 59 22.07 0.30 15.98
CA GLU A 59 23.40 -0.31 15.81
C GLU A 59 24.52 0.51 16.45
N ALA A 60 24.39 1.84 16.46
CA ALA A 60 25.35 2.74 17.11
C ALA A 60 25.22 2.77 18.65
N GLY A 61 24.30 2.02 19.25
CA GLY A 61 24.09 1.99 20.70
C GLY A 61 23.46 3.28 21.25
N HIS A 62 22.62 3.95 20.45
CA HIS A 62 21.90 5.14 20.91
C HIS A 62 21.10 4.84 22.19
N TYR A 63 21.11 5.74 23.18
CA TYR A 63 20.52 5.49 24.50
C TYR A 63 19.03 5.12 24.45
N ALA A 64 18.31 5.59 23.41
CA ALA A 64 16.90 5.30 23.16
C ALA A 64 16.66 4.21 22.10
N ALA A 65 17.64 3.36 21.79
CA ALA A 65 17.58 2.36 20.71
C ALA A 65 16.30 1.49 20.76
N ALA A 66 15.92 1.01 21.95
CA ALA A 66 14.71 0.20 22.11
C ALA A 66 13.43 0.92 21.66
N GLN A 67 13.28 2.19 22.04
CA GLN A 67 12.12 3.00 21.64
C GLN A 67 12.15 3.33 20.15
N ILE A 68 13.33 3.66 19.61
CA ILE A 68 13.52 3.92 18.18
C ILE A 68 13.11 2.70 17.36
N GLN A 69 13.60 1.51 17.72
CA GLN A 69 13.30 0.25 17.06
C GLN A 69 11.79 -0.06 17.10
N GLN A 70 11.15 0.13 18.26
CA GLN A 70 9.71 -0.09 18.40
C GLN A 70 8.91 0.81 17.46
N ILE A 71 9.19 2.12 17.45
CA ILE A 71 8.45 3.09 16.64
C ILE A 71 8.69 2.87 15.15
N SER A 72 9.94 2.68 14.73
CA SER A 72 10.26 2.41 13.32
C SER A 72 9.68 1.09 12.83
N GLY A 73 9.67 0.07 13.69
CA GLY A 73 9.07 -1.23 13.42
C GLY A 73 7.56 -1.12 13.19
N GLN A 74 6.85 -0.40 14.07
CA GLN A 74 5.42 -0.16 13.90
C GLN A 74 5.13 0.58 12.58
N LEU A 75 5.93 1.59 12.24
CA LEU A 75 5.75 2.33 10.99
C LEU A 75 5.90 1.45 9.74
N ASP A 76 6.90 0.56 9.74
CA ASP A 76 7.12 -0.40 8.66
C ASP A 76 5.98 -1.43 8.58
N GLN A 77 5.48 -1.93 9.72
CA GLN A 77 4.35 -2.84 9.76
C GLN A 77 3.06 -2.22 9.22
N ASP A 78 2.77 -0.97 9.62
CA ASP A 78 1.59 -0.26 9.14
C ASP A 78 1.64 -0.05 7.63
N TRP A 79 2.82 0.31 7.10
CA TRP A 79 3.05 0.41 5.66
C TRP A 79 2.82 -0.92 4.95
N LYS A 80 3.45 -2.01 5.42
CA LYS A 80 3.31 -3.34 4.83
C LYS A 80 1.85 -3.80 4.81
N SER A 81 1.11 -3.52 5.87
CA SER A 81 -0.32 -3.82 5.92
C SER A 81 -1.11 -3.04 4.87
N PHE A 82 -0.79 -1.78 4.63
CA PHE A 82 -1.42 -0.99 3.57
C PHE A 82 -1.01 -1.46 2.16
N ALA A 83 0.29 -1.72 1.94
CA ALA A 83 0.81 -2.23 0.67
C ALA A 83 0.17 -3.57 0.29
N SER A 84 -0.02 -4.48 1.26
CA SER A 84 -0.72 -5.74 1.04
C SER A 84 -2.17 -5.54 0.55
N ALA A 85 -2.88 -4.52 1.04
CA ALA A 85 -4.23 -4.21 0.58
C ALA A 85 -4.23 -3.66 -0.87
N LEU A 86 -3.18 -2.93 -1.27
CA LEU A 86 -3.01 -2.49 -2.66
C LEU A 86 -2.80 -3.70 -3.58
N GLU A 87 -1.90 -4.60 -3.19
CA GLU A 87 -1.57 -5.81 -3.96
C GLU A 87 -2.80 -6.74 -4.12
N GLU A 88 -3.59 -6.91 -3.06
CA GLU A 88 -4.82 -7.70 -3.12
C GLU A 88 -5.81 -7.11 -4.12
N ARG A 89 -6.02 -5.79 -4.12
CA ARG A 89 -6.90 -5.13 -5.09
C ARG A 89 -6.38 -5.27 -6.52
N SER A 90 -5.08 -5.11 -6.74
CA SER A 90 -4.45 -5.36 -8.04
C SER A 90 -4.78 -6.76 -8.56
N ALA A 91 -4.65 -7.79 -7.73
CA ALA A 91 -4.97 -9.15 -8.10
C ALA A 91 -6.47 -9.33 -8.44
N ILE A 92 -7.36 -8.75 -7.65
CA ILE A 92 -8.81 -8.82 -7.86
C ILE A 92 -9.22 -8.16 -9.19
N LEU A 93 -8.71 -6.96 -9.48
CA LEU A 93 -9.03 -6.24 -10.71
C LEU A 93 -8.47 -6.94 -11.95
N ALA A 94 -7.27 -7.50 -11.87
CA ALA A 94 -6.71 -8.33 -12.93
C ALA A 94 -7.58 -9.57 -13.20
N MET A 95 -8.02 -10.27 -12.15
CA MET A 95 -8.93 -11.42 -12.28
C MET A 95 -10.28 -11.02 -12.90
N SER A 96 -10.87 -9.91 -12.45
CA SER A 96 -12.13 -9.39 -12.99
C SER A 96 -12.02 -9.07 -14.48
N SER A 97 -10.94 -8.39 -14.88
CA SER A 97 -10.67 -8.06 -16.29
C SER A 97 -10.57 -9.32 -17.15
N VAL A 98 -9.79 -10.32 -16.71
CA VAL A 98 -9.65 -11.60 -17.42
C VAL A 98 -10.97 -12.36 -17.49
N PHE A 99 -11.78 -12.34 -16.43
CA PHE A 99 -13.10 -12.97 -16.42
C PHE A 99 -14.01 -12.38 -17.49
N HIS A 100 -14.19 -11.06 -17.49
CA HIS A 100 -15.07 -10.37 -18.44
C HIS A 100 -14.59 -10.54 -19.89
N GLN A 101 -13.28 -10.44 -20.12
CA GLN A 101 -12.69 -10.64 -21.44
C GLN A 101 -13.01 -12.03 -22.01
N LYS A 102 -13.05 -13.06 -21.16
CA LYS A 102 -13.36 -14.44 -21.57
C LYS A 102 -14.84 -14.72 -21.70
N SER A 103 -15.69 -14.05 -20.92
CA SER A 103 -17.15 -14.24 -21.02
C SER A 103 -17.78 -13.53 -22.22
N GLU A 104 -17.10 -12.51 -22.76
CA GLU A 104 -17.53 -11.76 -23.95
C GLU A 104 -17.02 -12.37 -25.28
N GLN A 105 -16.26 -13.47 -25.23
CA GLN A 105 -15.79 -14.26 -26.38
C GLN A 105 -16.70 -15.45 -26.66
#